data_AF-A0A2W4QGV8-F1
#
_entry.id   AF-A0A2W4QGV8-F1
#
_cell.length_a   1.000
_cell.length_b   1.000
_cell.length_c   1.000
_cell.angle_alpha   90.00
_cell.angle_beta   90.00
_cell.angle_gamma   90.00
#
_symmetry.space_group_name_H-M   'P 1'
#
loop_
_entity.id
_entity.type
_entity.pdbx_description
1 polymer ?
#
loop_
_entity_poly.entity_id
_entity_poly.type
_entity_poly.pdbx_seq_one_letter_code
_entity_poly.pdbx_strand_id
1 'polypeptide(L)'
;MLPDKPRIIDYVEKVRLRACDLRPGMFVCELDRPWLDTPFLLQGFEVENDTDIEAVMQYCEYVYIDLMRTKVVRVTIDELPGSFTNERKRTFNEKDMEAAKSTRKHTSKLIKSFIEEIRFGQSLDIQLAKSAVSDCVVNLIKNPEAMMFVTRMRNKDENLNQHAFNVCVYSIVLGRLLNYDSTQLEHIGICGLLHDMGKVNIPDRILNKPGPLTDEETAIIQTHAKEGRDILMSGRDIFSGTVDVAYGHHENLDGTGYPRGLLGHQMNLNCKIVTIVDKYEAIVSPKPYRPAGDHLSAVAILNQLARDNKIDKSLTAAFVSYLGIYPPGSIVELSSGEVGIVLESNSNQRLRPQILVVRDANKAPTQLFVDMSEKTVDEKGRPYRIVTVRRPGDFGIDLNQYYDVILQVFNS
;
A
#
# COMPACT_ATOMS: atom_id res chain seq x y z
N MET A 1 37.16 -20.53 -39.24
CA MET A 1 37.12 -19.31 -38.41
C MET A 1 35.67 -19.04 -38.07
N LEU A 2 35.24 -19.42 -36.87
CA LEU A 2 33.91 -19.12 -36.34
C LEU A 2 33.96 -17.69 -35.76
N PRO A 3 32.96 -16.84 -36.01
CA PRO A 3 32.95 -15.48 -35.46
C PRO A 3 32.77 -15.51 -33.95
N ASP A 4 33.49 -14.62 -33.27
CA ASP A 4 33.54 -14.47 -31.82
C ASP A 4 32.16 -14.46 -31.18
N LYS A 5 32.00 -15.28 -30.14
CA LYS A 5 30.84 -15.20 -29.24
C LYS A 5 30.78 -13.79 -28.62
N PRO A 6 29.62 -13.13 -28.59
CA PRO A 6 29.49 -11.84 -27.92
C PRO A 6 29.83 -12.01 -26.43
N ARG A 7 30.78 -11.21 -25.94
CA ARG A 7 31.12 -11.10 -24.51
C ARG A 7 29.86 -10.67 -23.74
N ILE A 8 29.38 -11.55 -22.88
CA ILE A 8 28.37 -11.23 -21.87
C ILE A 8 29.03 -10.24 -20.91
N ILE A 9 28.63 -8.97 -20.96
CA ILE A 9 28.95 -8.01 -19.92
C ILE A 9 27.86 -8.19 -18.86
N ASP A 10 28.18 -8.91 -17.79
CA ASP A 10 27.33 -9.03 -16.60
C ASP A 10 27.15 -7.63 -15.99
N TYR A 11 25.99 -7.02 -16.25
CA TYR A 11 25.61 -5.74 -15.65
C TYR A 11 25.25 -5.97 -14.19
N VAL A 12 26.13 -5.53 -13.28
CA VAL A 12 25.92 -5.58 -11.83
C VAL A 12 25.06 -4.37 -11.42
N GLU A 13 23.85 -4.63 -10.91
CA GLU A 13 22.94 -3.58 -10.43
C GLU A 13 23.24 -3.28 -8.96
N LYS A 14 23.91 -2.14 -8.71
CA LYS A 14 24.49 -1.79 -7.42
C LYS A 14 23.67 -0.73 -6.67
N VAL A 15 23.38 -0.95 -5.40
CA VAL A 15 22.77 0.06 -4.51
C VAL A 15 23.71 0.43 -3.38
N ARG A 16 23.91 1.74 -3.16
CA ARG A 16 24.69 2.25 -2.03
C ARG A 16 23.89 2.08 -0.73
N LEU A 17 24.49 1.44 0.25
CA LEU A 17 23.95 1.18 1.58
C LEU A 17 24.99 1.58 2.62
N ARG A 18 24.58 2.20 3.73
CA ARG A 18 25.53 2.44 4.83
C ARG A 18 25.98 1.10 5.41
N ALA A 19 27.22 0.99 5.83
CA ALA A 19 27.75 -0.27 6.37
C ALA A 19 26.92 -0.78 7.55
N CYS A 20 26.40 0.13 8.39
CA CYS A 20 25.53 -0.20 9.52
C CYS A 20 24.13 -0.74 9.14
N ASP A 21 23.73 -0.57 7.89
CA ASP A 21 22.43 -1.02 7.39
C ASP A 21 22.51 -2.39 6.67
N LEU A 22 23.70 -2.99 6.58
CA LEU A 22 23.92 -4.33 6.03
C LEU A 22 23.19 -5.40 6.84
N ARG A 23 22.84 -6.49 6.17
CA ARG A 23 22.18 -7.67 6.76
C ARG A 23 22.75 -8.95 6.16
N PRO A 24 22.70 -10.08 6.88
CA PRO A 24 23.00 -11.37 6.30
C PRO A 24 22.14 -11.67 5.06
N GLY A 25 22.74 -12.26 4.04
CA GLY A 25 22.17 -12.50 2.71
C GLY A 25 22.41 -11.38 1.69
N MET A 26 22.94 -10.22 2.09
CA MET A 26 23.30 -9.14 1.16
C MET A 26 24.64 -9.44 0.48
N PHE A 27 24.73 -9.23 -0.83
CA PHE A 27 26.00 -9.39 -1.56
C PHE A 27 26.67 -8.04 -1.73
N VAL A 28 27.74 -7.77 -0.99
CA VAL A 28 28.55 -6.56 -1.15
C VAL A 28 29.43 -6.74 -2.39
N CYS A 29 29.36 -5.81 -3.32
CA CYS A 29 30.07 -5.88 -4.61
C CYS A 29 30.98 -4.68 -4.86
N GLU A 30 30.99 -3.69 -3.97
CA GLU A 30 31.93 -2.56 -3.96
C GLU A 30 31.98 -1.94 -2.56
N LEU A 31 33.12 -1.37 -2.20
CA LEU A 31 33.32 -0.64 -0.94
C LEU A 31 33.47 0.85 -1.24
N ASP A 32 33.37 1.71 -0.23
CA ASP A 32 33.67 3.15 -0.36
C ASP A 32 35.16 3.47 -0.56
N ARG A 33 36.01 2.44 -0.59
CA ARG A 33 37.48 2.53 -0.70
C ARG A 33 38.07 1.36 -1.49
N PRO A 34 39.35 1.44 -1.90
CA PRO A 34 40.04 0.33 -2.55
C PRO A 34 40.08 -0.93 -1.67
N TRP A 35 39.79 -2.09 -2.26
CA TRP A 35 39.81 -3.38 -1.56
C TRP A 35 41.16 -3.73 -0.93
N LEU A 36 42.28 -3.27 -1.52
CA LEU A 36 43.64 -3.47 -1.01
C LEU A 36 43.89 -2.80 0.35
N ASP A 37 43.06 -1.82 0.71
CA ASP A 37 43.14 -1.10 1.99
C ASP A 37 42.27 -1.75 3.08
N THR A 38 41.77 -2.96 2.83
CA THR A 38 40.87 -3.72 3.72
C THR A 38 41.32 -5.18 3.85
N PRO A 39 40.94 -5.90 4.94
CA PRO A 39 41.32 -7.31 5.11
C PRO A 39 40.52 -8.30 4.24
N PHE A 40 39.64 -7.83 3.35
CA PHE A 40 38.81 -8.70 2.50
C PHE A 40 39.63 -9.31 1.36
N LEU A 41 39.71 -10.64 1.32
CA LEU A 41 40.59 -11.38 0.40
C LEU A 41 40.10 -11.44 -1.06
N LEU A 42 38.82 -11.11 -1.33
CA LEU A 42 38.20 -11.18 -2.65
C LEU A 42 37.34 -9.95 -2.93
N GLN A 43 37.28 -9.53 -4.21
CA GLN A 43 36.36 -8.49 -4.66
C GLN A 43 34.93 -9.03 -4.69
N GLY A 44 34.16 -8.59 -3.71
CA GLY A 44 32.74 -8.90 -3.54
C GLY A 44 32.47 -10.22 -2.79
N PHE A 45 31.52 -10.19 -1.87
CA PHE A 45 31.17 -11.32 -1.00
C PHE A 45 29.73 -11.23 -0.48
N GLU A 46 29.14 -12.37 -0.13
CA GLU A 46 27.87 -12.45 0.59
C GLU A 46 28.13 -12.22 2.08
N VAL A 47 27.35 -11.32 2.70
CA VAL A 47 27.33 -11.15 4.15
C VAL A 47 26.61 -12.36 4.73
N GLU A 48 27.28 -13.22 5.48
CA GLU A 48 26.68 -14.46 5.99
C GLU A 48 26.20 -14.31 7.43
N ASN A 49 26.85 -13.47 8.23
CA ASN A 49 26.57 -13.31 9.65
C ASN A 49 26.95 -11.90 10.16
N ASP A 50 26.61 -11.62 11.41
CA ASP A 50 26.82 -10.30 12.02
C ASP A 50 28.31 -9.94 12.18
N THR A 51 29.21 -10.94 12.28
CA THR A 51 30.67 -10.72 12.32
C THR A 51 31.17 -10.10 11.00
N ASP A 52 30.59 -10.50 9.87
CA ASP A 52 30.94 -9.93 8.56
C ASP A 52 30.49 -8.46 8.46
N ILE A 53 29.35 -8.13 9.07
CA ILE A 53 28.82 -6.75 9.12
C ILE A 53 29.72 -5.88 9.99
N GLU A 54 30.13 -6.36 11.16
CA GLU A 54 31.06 -5.66 12.04
C GLU A 54 32.40 -5.40 11.35
N ALA A 55 32.92 -6.39 10.62
CA ALA A 55 34.13 -6.22 9.81
C ALA A 55 33.94 -5.15 8.72
N VAL A 56 32.80 -5.12 8.02
CA VAL A 56 32.55 -4.06 7.01
C VAL A 56 32.43 -2.68 7.66
N MET A 57 31.74 -2.58 8.80
CA MET A 57 31.57 -1.32 9.54
C MET A 57 32.89 -0.77 10.10
N GLN A 58 33.85 -1.63 10.42
CA GLN A 58 35.15 -1.20 10.92
C GLN A 58 35.97 -0.47 9.85
N TYR A 59 35.78 -0.82 8.58
CA TYR A 59 36.57 -0.28 7.47
C TYR A 59 35.78 0.61 6.52
N CYS A 60 34.45 0.56 6.45
CA CYS A 60 33.65 1.32 5.46
C CYS A 60 32.52 2.11 6.14
N GLU A 61 32.26 3.32 5.66
CA GLU A 61 31.07 4.09 6.03
C GLU A 61 29.86 3.64 5.19
N TYR A 62 30.09 3.31 3.92
CA TYR A 62 29.09 2.74 3.03
C TYR A 62 29.68 1.72 2.06
N VAL A 63 28.81 0.86 1.53
CA VAL A 63 29.14 -0.15 0.53
C VAL A 63 28.10 -0.18 -0.57
N TYR A 64 28.41 -0.85 -1.67
CA TYR A 64 27.45 -1.11 -2.73
C TYR A 64 27.06 -2.58 -2.73
N ILE A 65 25.76 -2.86 -2.67
CA ILE A 65 25.21 -4.21 -2.72
C ILE A 65 24.74 -4.55 -4.13
N ASP A 66 25.07 -5.76 -4.60
CA ASP A 66 24.55 -6.34 -5.83
C ASP A 66 23.17 -6.94 -5.55
N LEU A 67 22.14 -6.29 -6.07
CA LEU A 67 20.76 -6.70 -5.83
C LEU A 67 20.38 -8.02 -6.50
N MET A 68 21.11 -8.43 -7.55
CA MET A 68 20.86 -9.69 -8.25
C MET A 68 21.40 -10.90 -7.48
N ARG A 69 22.44 -10.70 -6.69
CA ARG A 69 23.07 -11.74 -5.85
C ARG A 69 22.63 -11.70 -4.40
N THR A 70 22.12 -10.56 -3.95
CA THR A 70 21.55 -10.41 -2.61
C THR A 70 20.34 -11.32 -2.46
N LYS A 71 20.47 -12.35 -1.61
CA LYS A 71 19.36 -13.18 -1.16
C LYS A 71 18.54 -12.35 -0.18
N VAL A 72 17.64 -11.51 -0.69
CA VAL A 72 16.59 -10.92 0.15
C VAL A 72 15.90 -12.10 0.84
N VAL A 73 15.82 -12.05 2.18
CA VAL A 73 15.14 -13.03 3.02
C VAL A 73 13.83 -13.42 2.34
N ARG A 74 13.81 -14.59 1.70
CA ARG A 74 12.61 -15.32 1.33
C ARG A 74 11.96 -15.67 2.65
N VAL A 75 11.16 -14.75 3.20
CA VAL A 75 10.16 -15.14 4.20
C VAL A 75 9.30 -16.16 3.46
N THR A 76 9.30 -17.39 3.98
CA THR A 76 8.60 -18.57 3.48
C THR A 76 7.14 -18.22 3.22
N ILE A 77 6.83 -17.91 1.96
CA ILE A 77 5.46 -17.79 1.44
C ILE A 77 4.74 -19.16 1.50
N ASP A 78 5.50 -20.25 1.67
CA ASP A 78 5.03 -21.63 1.75
C ASP A 78 4.30 -21.99 3.07
N GLU A 79 4.34 -21.13 4.10
CA GLU A 79 3.63 -21.38 5.38
C GLU A 79 2.24 -20.73 5.45
N LEU A 80 1.83 -19.97 4.42
CA LEU A 80 0.44 -19.50 4.29
C LEU A 80 -0.39 -20.57 3.58
N PRO A 81 -1.57 -20.96 4.11
CA PRO A 81 -2.43 -21.91 3.43
C PRO A 81 -2.95 -21.31 2.11
N GLY A 82 -2.46 -21.86 1.00
CA GLY A 82 -2.94 -21.58 -0.35
C GLY A 82 -1.90 -20.93 -1.25
N SER A 83 -1.44 -21.70 -2.24
CA SER A 83 -0.63 -21.22 -3.35
C SER A 83 -1.32 -20.03 -4.04
N PHE A 84 -0.65 -18.88 -4.06
CA PHE A 84 -1.15 -17.66 -4.68
C PHE A 84 -1.21 -17.79 -6.20
N THR A 85 -2.32 -18.24 -6.76
CA THR A 85 -2.59 -18.11 -8.20
C THR A 85 -3.01 -16.68 -8.50
N ASN A 86 -2.02 -15.84 -8.77
CA ASN A 86 -2.19 -14.42 -9.11
C ASN A 86 -2.65 -14.28 -10.58
N GLU A 87 -3.84 -14.80 -10.92
CA GLU A 87 -4.48 -14.55 -12.21
C GLU A 87 -5.05 -13.13 -12.23
N ARG A 88 -4.17 -12.14 -12.40
CA ARG A 88 -4.57 -10.77 -12.71
C ARG A 88 -5.01 -10.71 -14.16
N LYS A 89 -6.22 -10.19 -14.44
CA LYS A 89 -6.51 -9.65 -15.77
C LYS A 89 -5.58 -8.47 -15.99
N ARG A 90 -4.76 -8.56 -17.04
CA ARG A 90 -3.63 -7.66 -17.32
C ARG A 90 -4.04 -6.29 -17.85
N THR A 91 -5.29 -6.10 -18.27
CA THR A 91 -5.78 -4.81 -18.76
C THR A 91 -7.19 -4.56 -18.27
N PHE A 92 -7.44 -3.37 -17.72
CA PHE A 92 -8.79 -2.87 -17.46
C PHE A 92 -9.23 -1.97 -18.59
N ASN A 93 -10.49 -2.10 -19.00
CA ASN A 93 -11.08 -1.22 -20.02
C ASN A 93 -11.93 -0.12 -19.38
N GLU A 94 -12.45 0.76 -20.22
CA GLU A 94 -13.37 1.82 -19.81
C GLU A 94 -14.54 1.33 -18.95
N LYS A 95 -15.17 0.20 -19.31
CA LYS A 95 -16.30 -0.35 -18.56
C LYS A 95 -15.91 -0.81 -17.15
N ASP A 96 -14.72 -1.39 -16.99
CA ASP A 96 -14.22 -1.84 -15.67
C ASP A 96 -13.94 -0.64 -14.76
N MET A 97 -13.37 0.43 -15.34
CA MET A 97 -13.07 1.66 -14.62
C MET A 97 -14.34 2.46 -14.27
N GLU A 98 -15.30 2.55 -15.19
CA GLU A 98 -16.62 3.15 -14.94
C GLU A 98 -17.37 2.40 -13.84
N ALA A 99 -17.35 1.06 -13.87
CA ALA A 99 -17.96 0.24 -12.84
C ALA A 99 -17.31 0.52 -11.47
N ALA A 100 -15.97 0.50 -11.39
CA ALA A 100 -15.24 0.81 -10.17
C ALA A 100 -15.55 2.22 -9.62
N LYS A 101 -15.62 3.24 -10.49
CA LYS A 101 -16.03 4.61 -10.12
C LYS A 101 -17.47 4.67 -9.62
N SER A 102 -18.39 4.00 -10.30
CA SER A 102 -19.80 3.93 -9.92
C SER A 102 -19.96 3.28 -8.54
N THR A 103 -19.28 2.15 -8.32
CA THR A 103 -19.22 1.48 -7.02
C THR A 103 -18.68 2.41 -5.93
N ARG A 104 -17.53 3.06 -6.15
CA ARG A 104 -17.00 4.04 -5.18
C ARG A 104 -18.00 5.14 -4.88
N LYS A 105 -18.62 5.74 -5.90
CA LYS A 105 -19.59 6.82 -5.73
C LYS A 105 -20.81 6.35 -4.93
N HIS A 106 -21.32 5.16 -5.24
CA HIS A 106 -22.44 4.55 -4.53
C HIS A 106 -22.09 4.30 -3.06
N THR A 107 -20.97 3.63 -2.80
CA THR A 107 -20.51 3.30 -1.44
C THR A 107 -20.20 4.57 -0.63
N SER A 108 -19.51 5.56 -1.19
CA SER A 108 -19.23 6.83 -0.50
C SER A 108 -20.51 7.59 -0.15
N LYS A 109 -21.52 7.58 -1.03
CA LYS A 109 -22.82 8.20 -0.76
C LYS A 109 -23.56 7.48 0.37
N LEU A 110 -23.48 6.15 0.42
CA LEU A 110 -24.06 5.35 1.50
C LEU A 110 -23.39 5.63 2.85
N ILE A 111 -22.06 5.73 2.89
CA ILE A 111 -21.34 6.10 4.12
C ILE A 111 -21.81 7.46 4.63
N LYS A 112 -21.99 8.42 3.71
CA LYS A 112 -22.51 9.74 4.06
C LYS A 112 -23.92 9.67 4.64
N SER A 113 -24.82 8.89 4.05
CA SER A 113 -26.18 8.74 4.59
C SER A 113 -26.19 8.07 5.95
N PHE A 114 -25.36 7.04 6.16
CA PHE A 114 -25.21 6.40 7.47
C PHE A 114 -24.71 7.36 8.56
N ILE A 115 -23.75 8.22 8.24
CA ILE A 115 -23.28 9.27 9.16
C ILE A 115 -24.43 10.21 9.53
N GLU A 116 -25.24 10.64 8.56
CA GLU A 116 -26.40 11.51 8.79
C GLU A 116 -27.48 10.79 9.63
N GLU A 117 -27.83 9.56 9.29
CA GLU A 117 -28.81 8.73 10.00
C GLU A 117 -28.44 8.53 11.47
N ILE A 118 -27.18 8.17 11.76
CA ILE A 118 -26.70 8.00 13.14
C ILE A 118 -26.79 9.34 13.91
N ARG A 119 -26.42 10.46 13.28
CA ARG A 119 -26.53 11.80 13.91
C ARG A 119 -27.97 12.16 14.30
N PHE A 120 -28.96 11.66 13.56
CA PHE A 120 -30.37 11.83 13.86
C PHE A 120 -30.96 10.73 14.77
N GLY A 121 -30.11 9.84 15.31
CA GLY A 121 -30.52 8.76 16.21
C GLY A 121 -31.24 7.61 15.52
N GLN A 122 -31.07 7.46 14.21
CA GLN A 122 -31.64 6.35 13.43
C GLN A 122 -30.70 5.14 13.45
N SER A 123 -31.29 3.94 13.31
CA SER A 123 -30.54 2.70 13.19
C SER A 123 -29.99 2.53 11.77
N LEU A 124 -28.78 2.01 11.65
CA LEU A 124 -28.16 1.69 10.36
C LEU A 124 -28.91 0.57 9.63
N ASP A 125 -29.17 0.77 8.34
CA ASP A 125 -29.61 -0.30 7.46
C ASP A 125 -28.41 -1.14 6.98
N ILE A 126 -28.15 -2.23 7.69
CA ILE A 126 -27.05 -3.15 7.39
C ILE A 126 -27.21 -3.83 6.03
N GLN A 127 -28.42 -3.94 5.48
CA GLN A 127 -28.62 -4.55 4.16
C GLN A 127 -28.09 -3.65 3.04
N LEU A 128 -28.22 -2.34 3.19
CA LEU A 128 -27.59 -1.40 2.26
C LEU A 128 -26.06 -1.50 2.32
N ALA A 129 -25.48 -1.65 3.53
CA ALA A 129 -24.05 -1.86 3.70
C ALA A 129 -23.58 -3.15 3.00
N LYS A 130 -24.30 -4.25 3.22
CA LYS A 130 -24.05 -5.55 2.56
C LYS A 130 -24.10 -5.42 1.04
N SER A 131 -25.13 -4.77 0.49
CA SER A 131 -25.26 -4.57 -0.96
C SER A 131 -24.10 -3.76 -1.53
N ALA A 132 -23.74 -2.64 -0.90
CA ALA A 132 -22.64 -1.80 -1.37
C ALA A 132 -21.28 -2.50 -1.29
N VAL A 133 -21.06 -3.34 -0.27
CA VAL A 133 -19.84 -4.15 -0.17
C VAL A 133 -19.84 -5.29 -1.18
N SER A 134 -20.99 -5.92 -1.44
CA SER A 134 -21.11 -6.96 -2.46
C SER A 134 -20.73 -6.41 -3.85
N ASP A 135 -21.17 -5.19 -4.18
CA ASP A 135 -20.73 -4.49 -5.40
C ASP A 135 -19.19 -4.30 -5.44
N CYS A 136 -18.57 -3.97 -4.30
CA CYS A 136 -17.11 -3.86 -4.20
C CYS A 136 -16.42 -5.21 -4.45
N VAL A 137 -16.93 -6.28 -3.85
CA VAL A 137 -16.40 -7.65 -4.01
C VAL A 137 -16.52 -8.09 -5.46
N VAL A 138 -17.68 -7.94 -6.09
CA VAL A 138 -17.92 -8.32 -7.49
C VAL A 138 -16.97 -7.59 -8.44
N ASN A 139 -16.85 -6.26 -8.30
CA ASN A 139 -15.99 -5.47 -9.18
C ASN A 139 -14.50 -5.72 -8.93
N LEU A 140 -14.09 -5.95 -7.68
CA LEU A 140 -12.72 -6.33 -7.34
C LEU A 140 -12.36 -7.71 -7.88
N ILE A 141 -13.25 -8.70 -7.79
CA ILE A 141 -13.02 -10.03 -8.37
C ILE A 141 -12.89 -9.90 -9.89
N LYS A 142 -13.76 -9.12 -10.53
CA LYS A 142 -13.77 -8.90 -11.97
C LYS A 142 -12.50 -8.22 -12.47
N ASN A 143 -12.07 -7.13 -11.82
CA ASN A 143 -10.88 -6.39 -12.18
C ASN A 143 -10.23 -5.68 -10.97
N PRO A 144 -9.25 -6.32 -10.30
CA PRO A 144 -8.58 -5.75 -9.13
C PRO A 144 -7.85 -4.43 -9.43
N GLU A 145 -7.17 -4.33 -10.57
CA GLU A 145 -6.35 -3.17 -10.90
C GLU A 145 -7.21 -1.91 -11.08
N ALA A 146 -8.38 -2.03 -11.72
CA ALA A 146 -9.34 -0.93 -11.85
C ALA A 146 -9.82 -0.43 -10.47
N MET A 147 -10.23 -1.35 -9.59
CA MET A 147 -10.66 -1.01 -8.22
C MET A 147 -9.53 -0.37 -7.41
N MET A 148 -8.30 -0.87 -7.53
CA MET A 148 -7.12 -0.33 -6.85
C MET A 148 -6.75 1.07 -7.35
N PHE A 149 -6.87 1.30 -8.66
CA PHE A 149 -6.67 2.62 -9.26
C PHE A 149 -7.71 3.62 -8.74
N VAL A 150 -9.00 3.26 -8.78
CA VAL A 150 -10.09 4.10 -8.26
C VAL A 150 -9.94 4.38 -6.77
N THR A 151 -9.46 3.42 -5.98
CA THR A 151 -9.20 3.60 -4.54
C THR A 151 -8.19 4.73 -4.27
N ARG A 152 -7.24 4.95 -5.19
CA ARG A 152 -6.21 6.00 -5.04
C ARG A 152 -6.56 7.33 -5.69
N MET A 153 -7.56 7.39 -6.58
CA MET A 153 -8.07 8.66 -7.09
C MET A 153 -8.63 9.49 -5.93
N ARG A 154 -8.40 10.80 -5.87
CA ARG A 154 -8.79 11.63 -4.73
C ARG A 154 -9.89 12.61 -5.10
N ASN A 155 -10.91 12.76 -4.26
CA ASN A 155 -11.84 13.88 -4.37
C ASN A 155 -11.45 14.93 -3.31
N LYS A 156 -11.54 16.21 -3.66
CA LYS A 156 -11.06 17.31 -2.79
C LYS A 156 -11.84 17.47 -1.48
N ASP A 157 -13.04 16.90 -1.37
CA ASP A 157 -14.01 17.24 -0.32
C ASP A 157 -14.46 16.08 0.59
N GLU A 158 -13.90 14.86 0.48
CA GLU A 158 -14.48 13.66 1.13
C GLU A 158 -13.49 12.79 1.92
N ASN A 159 -12.76 13.36 2.89
CA ASN A 159 -11.69 12.62 3.59
C ASN A 159 -12.17 11.39 4.38
N LEU A 160 -13.29 11.47 5.12
CA LEU A 160 -13.78 10.35 5.94
C LEU A 160 -14.43 9.23 5.11
N ASN A 161 -15.28 9.61 4.15
CA ASN A 161 -15.94 8.63 3.27
C ASN A 161 -14.91 7.90 2.41
N GLN A 162 -13.88 8.63 1.94
CA GLN A 162 -12.80 8.04 1.17
C GLN A 162 -12.00 7.04 2.00
N HIS A 163 -11.66 7.38 3.24
CA HIS A 163 -10.94 6.49 4.15
C HIS A 163 -11.68 5.17 4.35
N ALA A 164 -12.96 5.23 4.72
CA ALA A 164 -13.78 4.05 4.93
C ALA A 164 -13.92 3.19 3.66
N PHE A 165 -14.09 3.82 2.48
CA PHE A 165 -14.09 3.10 1.21
C PHE A 165 -12.74 2.42 0.93
N ASN A 166 -11.63 3.11 1.14
CA ASN A 166 -10.28 2.58 0.90
C ASN A 166 -9.98 1.39 1.81
N VAL A 167 -10.30 1.51 3.10
CA VAL A 167 -10.12 0.43 4.07
C VAL A 167 -11.00 -0.77 3.71
N CYS A 168 -12.23 -0.56 3.26
CA CYS A 168 -13.10 -1.63 2.73
C CYS A 168 -12.42 -2.39 1.57
N VAL A 169 -11.99 -1.69 0.51
CA VAL A 169 -11.40 -2.32 -0.68
C VAL A 169 -10.10 -3.05 -0.36
N TYR A 170 -9.18 -2.41 0.38
CA TYR A 170 -7.91 -3.04 0.77
C TYR A 170 -8.10 -4.25 1.71
N SER A 171 -9.13 -4.24 2.55
CA SER A 171 -9.43 -5.39 3.41
C SER A 171 -10.00 -6.56 2.61
N ILE A 172 -10.82 -6.31 1.58
CA ILE A 172 -11.28 -7.33 0.62
C ILE A 172 -10.09 -7.91 -0.16
N VAL A 173 -9.16 -7.07 -0.61
CA VAL A 173 -7.91 -7.51 -1.26
C VAL A 173 -7.14 -8.48 -0.36
N LEU A 174 -6.90 -8.11 0.89
CA LEU A 174 -6.14 -8.96 1.81
C LEU A 174 -6.91 -10.25 2.15
N GLY A 175 -8.24 -10.19 2.31
CA GLY A 175 -9.08 -11.37 2.44
C GLY A 175 -8.96 -12.32 1.24
N ARG A 176 -8.92 -11.79 0.01
CA ARG A 176 -8.74 -12.59 -1.21
C ARG A 176 -7.39 -13.30 -1.24
N LEU A 177 -6.32 -12.63 -0.78
CA LEU A 177 -4.99 -13.23 -0.63
C LEU A 177 -4.99 -14.38 0.39
N LEU A 178 -5.90 -14.35 1.36
CA LEU A 178 -6.11 -15.41 2.33
C LEU A 178 -7.11 -16.48 1.86
N ASN A 179 -7.50 -16.44 0.58
CA ASN A 179 -8.47 -17.35 -0.03
C ASN A 179 -9.86 -17.32 0.63
N TYR A 180 -10.28 -16.16 1.14
CA TYR A 180 -11.64 -15.97 1.62
C TYR A 180 -12.66 -16.23 0.49
N ASP A 181 -13.74 -16.95 0.81
CA ASP A 181 -14.88 -17.09 -0.08
C ASP A 181 -15.67 -15.77 -0.21
N SER A 182 -16.65 -15.73 -1.12
CA SER A 182 -17.43 -14.51 -1.38
C SER A 182 -18.11 -13.94 -0.12
N THR A 183 -18.62 -14.80 0.76
CA THR A 183 -19.30 -14.37 1.99
C THR A 183 -18.28 -13.82 2.99
N GLN A 184 -17.12 -14.45 3.13
CA GLN A 184 -16.04 -13.97 3.96
C GLN A 184 -15.47 -12.64 3.44
N LEU A 185 -15.38 -12.46 2.12
CA LEU A 185 -14.99 -11.20 1.47
C LEU A 185 -15.98 -10.08 1.76
N GLU A 186 -17.29 -10.37 1.71
CA GLU A 186 -18.32 -9.40 2.09
C GLU A 186 -18.23 -9.04 3.57
N HIS A 187 -18.03 -10.01 4.46
CA HIS A 187 -17.86 -9.74 5.89
C HIS A 187 -16.65 -8.84 6.19
N ILE A 188 -15.48 -9.14 5.60
CA ILE A 188 -14.28 -8.30 5.83
C ILE A 188 -14.41 -6.93 5.16
N GLY A 189 -15.11 -6.82 4.03
CA GLY A 189 -15.45 -5.55 3.41
C GLY A 189 -16.34 -4.69 4.31
N ILE A 190 -17.38 -5.26 4.93
CA ILE A 190 -18.23 -4.56 5.90
C ILE A 190 -17.43 -4.13 7.14
N CYS A 191 -16.55 -5.00 7.63
CA CYS A 191 -15.61 -4.67 8.71
C CYS A 191 -14.80 -3.42 8.36
N GLY A 192 -14.18 -3.39 7.18
CA GLY A 192 -13.41 -2.23 6.73
C GLY A 192 -14.25 -0.98 6.46
N LEU A 193 -15.47 -1.13 5.95
CA LEU A 193 -16.37 -0.01 5.66
C LEU A 193 -16.85 0.70 6.94
N LEU A 194 -17.13 -0.07 8.01
CA LEU A 194 -17.80 0.43 9.21
C LEU A 194 -16.88 0.56 10.44
N HIS A 195 -15.58 0.22 10.33
CA HIS A 195 -14.65 0.21 11.47
C HIS A 195 -14.64 1.52 12.27
N ASP A 196 -14.79 2.64 11.57
CA ASP A 196 -14.64 4.00 12.10
C ASP A 196 -15.98 4.72 12.35
N MET A 197 -17.12 4.02 12.29
CA MET A 197 -18.45 4.66 12.42
C MET A 197 -18.63 5.45 13.72
N GLY A 198 -17.92 5.10 14.80
CA GLY A 198 -17.96 5.86 16.05
C GLY A 198 -17.43 7.29 15.93
N LYS A 199 -16.65 7.63 14.89
CA LYS A 199 -16.17 9.01 14.67
C LYS A 199 -17.31 10.00 14.50
N VAL A 200 -18.51 9.54 14.14
CA VAL A 200 -19.72 10.37 14.01
C VAL A 200 -20.08 11.14 15.28
N ASN A 201 -19.75 10.58 16.44
CA ASN A 201 -20.06 11.12 17.76
C ASN A 201 -18.90 11.93 18.36
N ILE A 202 -17.74 11.96 17.68
CA ILE A 202 -16.59 12.76 18.08
C ILE A 202 -16.80 14.22 17.65
N PRO A 203 -16.54 15.22 18.52
CA PRO A 203 -16.71 16.63 18.15
C PRO A 203 -15.86 17.04 16.94
N ASP A 204 -16.49 17.67 15.94
CA ASP A 204 -15.83 18.12 14.70
C ASP A 204 -14.62 19.03 14.96
N ARG A 205 -14.66 19.84 16.03
CA ARG A 205 -13.55 20.72 16.44
C ARG A 205 -12.29 19.95 16.86
N ILE A 206 -12.45 18.72 17.35
CA ILE A 206 -11.35 17.83 17.73
C ILE A 206 -10.91 17.04 16.51
N LEU A 207 -11.86 16.45 15.78
CA LEU A 207 -11.58 15.62 14.61
C LEU A 207 -10.84 16.38 13.49
N ASN A 208 -11.17 17.66 13.30
CA ASN A 208 -10.60 18.52 12.25
C ASN A 208 -9.56 19.52 12.76
N LYS A 209 -9.04 19.34 13.98
CA LYS A 209 -8.06 20.27 14.57
C LYS A 209 -6.80 20.37 13.70
N PRO A 210 -6.39 21.58 13.25
CA PRO A 210 -5.14 21.76 12.50
C PRO A 210 -3.96 21.84 13.47
N GLY A 211 -3.50 20.68 13.95
CA GLY A 211 -2.34 20.59 14.83
C GLY A 211 -2.32 19.32 15.69
N PRO A 212 -1.34 19.19 16.60
CA PRO A 212 -1.31 18.10 17.57
C PRO A 212 -2.51 18.19 18.52
N LEU A 213 -3.00 17.02 18.93
CA LEU A 213 -4.04 16.88 19.93
C LEU A 213 -3.42 16.92 21.33
N THR A 214 -4.16 17.42 22.31
CA THR A 214 -3.80 17.25 23.73
C THR A 214 -4.09 15.81 24.18
N ASP A 215 -3.62 15.43 25.37
CA ASP A 215 -3.91 14.11 25.92
C ASP A 215 -5.41 13.90 26.16
N GLU A 216 -6.13 14.95 26.60
CA GLU A 216 -7.58 14.92 26.77
C GLU A 216 -8.31 14.78 25.44
N GLU A 217 -7.89 15.54 24.42
CA GLU A 217 -8.46 15.43 23.07
C GLU A 217 -8.18 14.05 22.47
N THR A 218 -6.99 13.49 22.71
CA THR A 218 -6.63 12.13 22.29
C THR A 218 -7.53 11.10 22.97
N ALA A 219 -7.75 11.22 24.29
CA ALA A 219 -8.65 10.33 25.02
C ALA A 219 -10.08 10.39 24.50
N ILE A 220 -10.56 11.59 24.12
CA ILE A 220 -11.86 11.76 23.46
C ILE A 220 -11.88 11.06 22.10
N ILE A 221 -10.88 11.26 21.23
CA ILE A 221 -10.87 10.56 19.94
C ILE A 221 -10.88 9.05 20.14
N GLN A 222 -10.13 8.51 21.10
CA GLN A 222 -10.07 7.06 21.34
C GLN A 222 -11.44 6.45 21.70
N THR A 223 -12.42 7.23 22.17
CA THR A 223 -13.77 6.70 22.45
C THR A 223 -14.50 6.23 21.20
N HIS A 224 -14.11 6.68 20.00
CA HIS A 224 -14.76 6.27 18.75
C HIS A 224 -14.80 4.74 18.57
N ALA A 225 -13.81 4.00 19.07
CA ALA A 225 -13.83 2.54 18.98
C ALA A 225 -14.99 1.95 19.78
N LYS A 226 -15.20 2.45 21.01
CA LYS A 226 -16.32 2.03 21.87
C LYS A 226 -17.66 2.51 21.32
N GLU A 227 -17.72 3.75 20.84
CA GLU A 227 -18.95 4.32 20.27
C GLU A 227 -19.35 3.60 18.98
N GLY A 228 -18.38 3.25 18.13
CA GLY A 228 -18.61 2.46 16.92
C GLY A 228 -19.18 1.08 17.24
N ARG A 229 -18.63 0.40 18.26
CA ARG A 229 -19.21 -0.85 18.79
C ARG A 229 -20.66 -0.65 19.21
N ASP A 230 -20.95 0.37 20.02
CA ASP A 230 -22.29 0.61 20.58
C ASP A 230 -23.31 0.94 19.48
N ILE A 231 -22.92 1.73 18.47
CA ILE A 231 -23.73 1.99 17.27
C ILE A 231 -24.03 0.67 16.55
N LEU A 232 -23.01 -0.13 16.26
CA LEU A 232 -23.18 -1.36 15.48
C LEU A 232 -23.96 -2.44 16.22
N MET A 233 -23.83 -2.54 17.55
CA MET A 233 -24.62 -3.46 18.38
C MET A 233 -26.12 -3.16 18.36
N SER A 234 -26.52 -1.92 18.05
CA SER A 234 -27.92 -1.55 17.91
C SER A 234 -28.53 -1.98 16.56
N GLY A 235 -27.70 -2.29 15.57
CA GLY A 235 -28.11 -2.73 14.25
C GLY A 235 -28.55 -4.20 14.24
N ARG A 236 -29.65 -4.50 13.55
CA ARG A 236 -30.08 -5.89 13.32
C ARG A 236 -29.22 -6.54 12.24
N ASP A 237 -29.01 -7.85 12.36
CA ASP A 237 -28.32 -8.69 11.37
C ASP A 237 -26.89 -8.26 11.00
N ILE A 238 -26.24 -7.50 11.89
CA ILE A 238 -24.82 -7.16 11.76
C ILE A 238 -23.97 -8.40 12.00
N PHE A 239 -22.95 -8.59 11.16
CA PHE A 239 -21.94 -9.61 11.40
C PHE A 239 -21.17 -9.25 12.68
N SER A 240 -21.12 -10.16 13.66
CA SER A 240 -20.50 -9.90 14.96
C SER A 240 -19.03 -9.47 14.86
N GLY A 241 -18.30 -9.99 13.87
CA GLY A 241 -16.92 -9.58 13.62
C GLY A 241 -16.78 -8.11 13.25
N THR A 242 -17.81 -7.47 12.66
CA THR A 242 -17.80 -6.02 12.39
C THR A 242 -17.81 -5.21 13.69
N VAL A 243 -18.58 -5.66 14.68
CA VAL A 243 -18.63 -5.03 16.01
C VAL A 243 -17.27 -5.16 16.72
N ASP A 244 -16.66 -6.35 16.65
CA ASP A 244 -15.33 -6.59 17.21
C ASP A 244 -14.25 -5.73 16.55
N VAL A 245 -14.30 -5.59 15.21
CA VAL A 245 -13.37 -4.76 14.45
C VAL A 245 -13.53 -3.29 14.82
N ALA A 246 -14.75 -2.76 14.84
CA ALA A 246 -14.98 -1.38 15.26
C ALA A 246 -14.43 -1.12 16.66
N TYR A 247 -14.59 -2.08 17.58
CA TYR A 247 -14.07 -1.94 18.92
C TYR A 247 -12.56 -2.15 19.05
N GLY A 248 -11.93 -2.91 18.15
CA GLY A 248 -10.58 -3.45 18.34
C GLY A 248 -9.54 -3.06 17.29
N HIS A 249 -9.89 -2.33 16.23
CA HIS A 249 -8.95 -2.08 15.13
C HIS A 249 -7.71 -1.24 15.52
N HIS A 250 -7.71 -0.60 16.70
CA HIS A 250 -6.53 0.08 17.28
C HIS A 250 -5.73 -0.74 18.29
N GLU A 251 -6.12 -2.00 18.51
CA GLU A 251 -5.34 -2.93 19.33
C GLU A 251 -4.02 -3.28 18.63
N ASN A 252 -2.97 -3.51 19.42
CA ASN A 252 -1.67 -3.98 18.93
C ASN A 252 -1.43 -5.39 19.49
N LEU A 253 -0.73 -6.26 18.75
CA LEU A 253 -0.52 -7.65 19.18
C LEU A 253 0.24 -7.79 20.51
N ASP A 254 1.02 -6.77 20.89
CA ASP A 254 1.79 -6.66 22.14
C ASP A 254 0.96 -6.14 23.33
N GLY A 255 -0.33 -5.82 23.13
CA GLY A 255 -1.21 -5.29 24.18
C GLY A 255 -1.08 -3.79 24.44
N THR A 256 -0.23 -3.07 23.69
CA THR A 256 -0.04 -1.61 23.86
C THR A 256 -1.11 -0.77 23.16
N GLY A 257 -2.04 -1.41 22.46
CA GLY A 257 -3.14 -0.75 21.77
C GLY A 257 -4.30 -0.37 22.69
N TYR A 258 -5.37 0.11 22.10
CA TYR A 258 -6.59 0.54 22.80
C TYR A 258 -7.82 0.01 22.03
N PRO A 259 -9.00 -0.05 22.67
CA PRO A 259 -9.36 0.41 24.02
C PRO A 259 -9.21 -0.63 25.13
N ARG A 260 -8.91 -1.90 24.83
CA ARG A 260 -8.86 -2.99 25.82
C ARG A 260 -7.47 -3.49 26.13
N GLY A 261 -6.47 -3.18 25.30
CA GLY A 261 -5.10 -3.70 25.47
C GLY A 261 -5.04 -5.19 25.18
N LEU A 262 -5.71 -5.64 24.11
CA LEU A 262 -5.75 -7.05 23.74
C LEU A 262 -4.38 -7.55 23.27
N LEU A 263 -4.04 -8.78 23.67
CA LEU A 263 -2.91 -9.50 23.10
C LEU A 263 -3.30 -10.14 21.76
N GLY A 264 -2.31 -10.39 20.91
CA GLY A 264 -2.55 -10.85 19.54
C GLY A 264 -3.33 -12.17 19.39
N HIS A 265 -3.33 -13.04 20.41
CA HIS A 265 -4.14 -14.27 20.42
C HIS A 265 -5.62 -14.03 20.76
N GLN A 266 -5.96 -12.87 21.33
CA GLN A 266 -7.32 -12.44 21.66
C GLN A 266 -7.96 -11.66 20.51
N MET A 267 -7.16 -11.17 19.55
CA MET A 267 -7.65 -10.46 18.38
C MET A 267 -8.11 -11.43 17.30
N ASN A 268 -9.34 -11.26 16.81
CA ASN A 268 -9.83 -12.03 15.68
C ASN A 268 -9.07 -11.64 14.38
N LEU A 269 -9.09 -12.53 13.38
CA LEU A 269 -8.34 -12.34 12.14
C LEU A 269 -8.77 -11.09 11.36
N ASN A 270 -10.07 -10.80 11.31
CA ASN A 270 -10.59 -9.62 10.61
C ASN A 270 -10.11 -8.31 11.26
N CYS A 271 -9.97 -8.29 12.58
CA CYS A 271 -9.41 -7.17 13.33
C CYS A 271 -7.94 -6.95 12.96
N LYS A 272 -7.14 -8.02 12.92
CA LYS A 272 -5.73 -7.93 12.47
C LYS A 272 -5.61 -7.40 11.04
N ILE A 273 -6.46 -7.86 10.12
CA ILE A 273 -6.52 -7.39 8.72
C ILE A 273 -6.81 -5.89 8.68
N VAL A 274 -7.89 -5.46 9.32
CA VAL A 274 -8.33 -4.05 9.29
C VAL A 274 -7.31 -3.15 10.00
N THR A 275 -6.69 -3.58 11.09
CA THR A 275 -5.61 -2.83 11.76
C THR A 275 -4.43 -2.54 10.82
N ILE A 276 -4.01 -3.51 10.00
CA ILE A 276 -2.90 -3.32 9.04
C ILE A 276 -3.32 -2.34 7.95
N VAL A 277 -4.51 -2.54 7.38
CA VAL A 277 -5.04 -1.75 6.29
C VAL A 277 -5.31 -0.30 6.72
N ASP A 278 -5.91 -0.08 7.88
CA ASP A 278 -6.20 1.24 8.44
C ASP A 278 -4.90 2.02 8.70
N LYS A 279 -3.88 1.38 9.30
CA LYS A 279 -2.57 2.02 9.49
C LYS A 279 -1.91 2.40 8.16
N TYR A 280 -1.99 1.54 7.15
CA TYR A 280 -1.48 1.85 5.81
C TYR A 280 -2.19 3.07 5.22
N GLU A 281 -3.52 3.03 5.15
CA GLU A 281 -4.36 4.10 4.61
C GLU A 281 -3.99 5.41 5.31
N ALA A 282 -4.06 5.41 6.64
CA ALA A 282 -3.84 6.60 7.44
C ALA A 282 -2.49 7.26 7.13
N ILE A 283 -1.44 6.50 6.77
CA ILE A 283 -0.13 7.04 6.38
C ILE A 283 -0.19 7.70 4.99
N VAL A 284 -0.73 7.00 4.00
CA VAL A 284 -0.74 7.42 2.58
C VAL A 284 -1.83 8.44 2.24
N SER A 285 -2.74 8.72 3.17
CA SER A 285 -3.77 9.74 3.03
C SER A 285 -3.44 11.06 3.74
N PRO A 286 -3.89 12.20 3.19
CA PRO A 286 -3.69 13.49 3.80
C PRO A 286 -4.57 13.62 5.05
N LYS A 287 -4.09 14.40 6.02
CA LYS A 287 -4.84 14.79 7.22
C LYS A 287 -4.83 16.31 7.35
N PRO A 288 -5.77 16.92 8.09
CA PRO A 288 -5.81 18.38 8.27
C PRO A 288 -4.47 18.99 8.70
N TYR A 289 -3.66 18.25 9.45
CA TYR A 289 -2.38 18.68 9.99
C TYR A 289 -1.14 18.12 9.28
N ARG A 290 -1.29 17.25 8.25
CA ARG A 290 -0.13 16.73 7.50
C ARG A 290 -0.47 16.30 6.07
N PRO A 291 0.46 16.46 5.12
CA PRO A 291 0.29 15.89 3.79
C PRO A 291 0.28 14.35 3.85
N ALA A 292 -0.18 13.76 2.75
CA ALA A 292 -0.07 12.32 2.51
C ALA A 292 1.40 11.88 2.48
N GLY A 293 1.70 10.74 3.12
CA GLY A 293 2.98 10.06 2.95
C GLY A 293 3.10 9.38 1.58
N ASP A 294 4.32 9.02 1.19
CA ASP A 294 4.55 8.15 0.03
C ASP A 294 4.41 6.67 0.42
N HIS A 295 4.21 5.83 -0.61
CA HIS A 295 3.97 4.40 -0.46
C HIS A 295 5.16 3.66 0.20
N LEU A 296 6.40 3.98 -0.17
CA LEU A 296 7.58 3.27 0.34
C LEU A 296 7.80 3.56 1.83
N SER A 297 7.56 4.80 2.25
CA SER A 297 7.55 5.18 3.66
C SER A 297 6.47 4.42 4.45
N ALA A 298 5.27 4.26 3.90
CA ALA A 298 4.22 3.48 4.54
C ALA A 298 4.61 2.01 4.71
N VAL A 299 5.19 1.39 3.68
CA VAL A 299 5.71 0.01 3.74
C VAL A 299 6.81 -0.12 4.80
N ALA A 300 7.73 0.83 4.89
CA ALA A 300 8.79 0.83 5.89
C ALA A 300 8.21 0.89 7.33
N ILE A 301 7.21 1.74 7.56
CA ILE A 301 6.52 1.86 8.86
C ILE A 301 5.79 0.56 9.21
N LEU A 302 5.03 -0.03 8.28
CA LEU A 302 4.35 -1.31 8.53
C LEU A 302 5.34 -2.43 8.86
N ASN A 303 6.44 -2.53 8.12
CA ASN A 303 7.48 -3.52 8.40
C ASN A 303 8.13 -3.31 9.77
N GLN A 304 8.31 -2.06 10.19
CA GLN A 304 8.78 -1.75 11.54
C GLN A 304 7.77 -2.20 12.60
N LEU A 305 6.49 -1.84 12.44
CA LEU A 305 5.43 -2.26 13.37
C LEU A 305 5.30 -3.78 13.46
N ALA A 306 5.49 -4.50 12.35
CA ALA A 306 5.50 -5.96 12.34
C ALA A 306 6.71 -6.54 13.09
N ARG A 307 7.90 -5.92 12.97
CA ARG A 307 9.10 -6.31 13.75
C ARG A 307 8.92 -6.07 15.24
N ASP A 308 8.26 -4.97 15.60
CA ASP A 308 7.96 -4.61 16.98
C ASP A 308 6.79 -5.40 17.57
N ASN A 309 6.29 -6.42 16.84
CA ASN A 309 5.15 -7.25 17.24
C ASN A 309 3.88 -6.44 17.57
N LYS A 310 3.64 -5.34 16.84
CA LYS A 310 2.41 -4.54 16.97
C LYS A 310 1.33 -4.96 15.99
N ILE A 311 1.73 -5.45 14.82
CA ILE A 311 0.83 -5.96 13.77
C ILE A 311 1.33 -7.30 13.26
N ASP A 312 0.45 -8.08 12.62
CA ASP A 312 0.76 -9.43 12.18
C ASP A 312 1.76 -9.42 11.01
N LYS A 313 2.89 -10.12 11.19
CA LYS A 313 4.00 -10.13 10.24
C LYS A 313 3.61 -10.79 8.91
N SER A 314 2.88 -11.90 8.96
CA SER A 314 2.53 -12.67 7.75
C SER A 314 1.47 -11.94 6.93
N LEU A 315 0.47 -11.36 7.60
CA LEU A 315 -0.54 -10.52 6.95
C LEU A 315 0.08 -9.25 6.35
N THR A 316 0.99 -8.61 7.08
CA THR A 316 1.71 -7.42 6.60
C THR A 316 2.52 -7.75 5.34
N ALA A 317 3.26 -8.87 5.36
CA ALA A 317 4.04 -9.31 4.21
C ALA A 317 3.16 -9.62 2.98
N ALA A 318 2.02 -10.30 3.18
CA ALA A 318 1.06 -10.57 2.12
C ALA A 318 0.50 -9.28 1.51
N PHE A 319 0.10 -8.33 2.36
CA PHE A 319 -0.42 -7.03 1.92
C PHE A 319 0.61 -6.21 1.14
N VAL A 320 1.83 -6.07 1.67
CA VAL A 320 2.93 -5.36 1.02
C VAL A 320 3.31 -6.03 -0.31
N SER A 321 3.38 -7.36 -0.34
CA SER A 321 3.71 -8.10 -1.56
C SER A 321 2.67 -7.88 -2.67
N TYR A 322 1.38 -7.75 -2.31
CA TYR A 322 0.32 -7.46 -3.27
C TYR A 322 0.38 -6.04 -3.82
N LEU A 323 0.58 -5.03 -2.94
CA LEU A 323 0.73 -3.63 -3.35
C LEU A 323 1.94 -3.43 -4.27
N GLY A 324 2.98 -4.24 -4.09
CA GLY A 324 4.22 -4.16 -4.87
C GLY A 324 5.03 -2.93 -4.51
N ILE A 325 6.03 -2.61 -5.35
CA ILE A 325 6.90 -1.44 -5.14
C ILE A 325 6.25 -0.18 -5.75
N TYR A 326 5.52 -0.37 -6.85
CA TYR A 326 4.88 0.68 -7.63
C TYR A 326 3.40 0.35 -7.81
N PRO A 327 2.54 0.61 -6.81
CA PRO A 327 1.11 0.35 -6.96
C PRO A 327 0.49 1.25 -8.05
N PRO A 328 -0.56 0.79 -8.76
CA PRO A 328 -1.31 1.60 -9.74
C PRO A 328 -1.73 2.95 -9.15
N GLY A 329 -1.60 4.03 -9.91
CA GLY A 329 -1.84 5.41 -9.48
C GLY A 329 -0.66 6.08 -8.74
N SER A 330 0.51 5.43 -8.64
CA SER A 330 1.69 6.06 -8.03
C SER A 330 2.29 7.11 -8.96
N ILE A 331 2.69 8.24 -8.39
CA ILE A 331 3.49 9.24 -9.10
C ILE A 331 4.95 8.83 -8.96
N VAL A 332 5.67 8.72 -10.07
CA VAL A 332 7.07 8.29 -10.11
C VAL A 332 7.89 9.27 -10.94
N GLU A 333 9.13 9.51 -10.51
CA GLU A 333 10.10 10.26 -11.29
C GLU A 333 11.10 9.31 -11.96
N LEU A 334 11.34 9.55 -13.24
CA LEU A 334 12.20 8.74 -14.08
C LEU A 334 13.64 9.29 -14.09
N SER A 335 14.59 8.44 -14.47
CA SER A 335 16.02 8.78 -14.63
C SER A 335 16.29 9.90 -15.65
N SER A 336 15.35 10.13 -16.56
CA SER A 336 15.35 11.24 -17.53
C SER A 336 14.97 12.59 -16.90
N GLY A 337 14.40 12.59 -15.69
CA GLY A 337 13.79 13.75 -15.05
C GLY A 337 12.30 13.91 -15.34
N GLU A 338 11.71 13.04 -16.15
CA GLU A 338 10.25 13.04 -16.42
C GLU A 338 9.46 12.50 -15.22
N VAL A 339 8.16 12.84 -15.17
CA VAL A 339 7.27 12.37 -14.11
C VAL A 339 6.07 11.66 -14.73
N GLY A 340 5.78 10.47 -14.24
CA GLY A 340 4.69 9.64 -14.73
C GLY A 340 3.78 9.08 -13.65
N ILE A 341 2.63 8.58 -14.10
CA ILE A 341 1.64 7.87 -13.31
C ILE A 341 1.75 6.39 -13.66
N VAL A 342 1.94 5.55 -12.65
CA VAL A 342 1.93 4.09 -12.80
C VAL A 342 0.51 3.64 -13.13
N LEU A 343 0.32 2.96 -14.25
CA LEU A 343 -0.99 2.48 -14.70
C LEU A 343 -1.25 1.03 -14.28
N GLU A 344 -0.25 0.17 -14.45
CA GLU A 344 -0.32 -1.26 -14.11
C GLU A 344 0.95 -1.69 -13.38
N SER A 345 0.77 -2.56 -12.38
CA SER A 345 1.87 -3.24 -11.71
C SER A 345 2.12 -4.62 -12.33
N ASN A 346 3.19 -4.75 -13.13
CA ASN A 346 3.54 -6.02 -13.76
C ASN A 346 3.94 -7.06 -12.69
N SER A 347 3.08 -8.05 -12.45
CA SER A 347 3.27 -9.06 -11.39
C SER A 347 4.50 -9.95 -11.61
N ASN A 348 4.91 -10.13 -12.87
CA ASN A 348 6.10 -10.90 -13.27
C ASN A 348 7.38 -10.04 -13.32
N GLN A 349 7.25 -8.72 -13.46
CA GLN A 349 8.37 -7.76 -13.50
C GLN A 349 8.04 -6.54 -12.62
N ARG A 350 8.07 -6.74 -11.30
CA ARG A 350 7.63 -5.73 -10.29
C ARG A 350 8.33 -4.37 -10.37
N LEU A 351 9.46 -4.29 -11.07
CA LEU A 351 10.25 -3.06 -11.28
C LEU A 351 9.98 -2.36 -12.62
N ARG A 352 9.12 -2.93 -13.46
CA ARG A 352 8.84 -2.47 -14.83
C ARG A 352 7.33 -2.30 -15.05
N PRO A 353 6.70 -1.33 -14.38
CA PRO A 353 5.29 -1.02 -14.60
C PRO A 353 5.07 -0.35 -15.96
N GLN A 354 3.81 -0.31 -16.38
CA GLN A 354 3.36 0.61 -17.44
C GLN A 354 3.13 2.00 -16.85
N ILE A 355 3.60 3.03 -17.53
CA ILE A 355 3.61 4.41 -17.04
C ILE A 355 3.01 5.35 -18.10
N LEU A 356 2.11 6.22 -17.67
CA LEU A 356 1.75 7.43 -18.41
C LEU A 356 2.63 8.58 -17.93
N VAL A 357 3.60 9.00 -18.73
CA VAL A 357 4.39 10.20 -18.47
C VAL A 357 3.51 11.42 -18.69
N VAL A 358 3.39 12.24 -17.65
CA VAL A 358 2.49 13.40 -17.59
C VAL A 358 3.21 14.73 -17.44
N ARG A 359 4.50 14.68 -17.11
CA ARG A 359 5.41 15.83 -17.10
C ARG A 359 6.72 15.46 -17.79
N ASP A 360 7.19 16.34 -18.67
CA ASP A 360 8.49 16.19 -19.32
C ASP A 360 9.66 16.48 -18.33
N ALA A 361 10.90 16.41 -18.80
CA ALA A 361 12.08 16.70 -17.98
C ALA A 361 12.13 18.15 -17.44
N ASN A 362 11.46 19.10 -18.11
CA ASN A 362 11.31 20.49 -17.69
C ASN A 362 10.09 20.71 -16.79
N LYS A 363 9.40 19.64 -16.43
CA LYS A 363 8.14 19.63 -15.65
C LYS A 363 6.96 20.31 -16.38
N ALA A 364 7.03 20.46 -17.69
CA ALA A 364 5.91 20.91 -18.51
C ALA A 364 4.93 19.75 -18.76
N PRO A 365 3.60 20.01 -18.91
CA PRO A 365 2.62 18.97 -19.22
C PRO A 365 2.95 18.21 -20.51
N THR A 366 2.91 16.88 -20.45
CA THR A 366 3.04 15.99 -21.63
C THR A 366 2.12 14.78 -21.48
N GLN A 367 2.00 13.96 -22.52
CA GLN A 367 1.28 12.69 -22.50
C GLN A 367 2.05 11.68 -23.34
N LEU A 368 2.79 10.79 -22.68
CA LEU A 368 3.55 9.73 -23.34
C LEU A 368 3.35 8.41 -22.59
N PHE A 369 2.88 7.38 -23.29
CA PHE A 369 2.78 6.04 -22.73
C PHE A 369 4.14 5.32 -22.84
N VAL A 370 4.58 4.73 -21.74
CA VAL A 370 5.84 4.00 -21.63
C VAL A 370 5.58 2.64 -20.99
N ASP A 371 5.76 1.57 -21.77
CA ASP A 371 5.86 0.23 -21.22
C ASP A 371 7.31 -0.07 -20.84
N MET A 372 7.60 -0.13 -19.52
CA MET A 372 8.96 -0.41 -19.04
C MET A 372 9.36 -1.89 -19.17
N SER A 373 8.43 -2.79 -19.50
CA SER A 373 8.75 -4.19 -19.76
C SER A 373 9.49 -4.37 -21.08
N GLU A 374 9.23 -3.47 -22.04
CA GLU A 374 9.94 -3.35 -23.30
C GLU A 374 11.27 -2.59 -23.11
N LYS A 375 12.21 -2.70 -24.07
CA LYS A 375 13.45 -1.91 -24.06
C LYS A 375 13.17 -0.44 -24.43
N THR A 376 12.32 0.22 -23.66
CA THR A 376 11.99 1.63 -23.83
C THR A 376 13.15 2.49 -23.32
N VAL A 377 13.55 3.46 -24.14
CA VAL A 377 14.66 4.38 -23.88
C VAL A 377 14.18 5.82 -23.91
N ASP A 378 14.85 6.68 -23.15
CA ASP A 378 14.67 8.12 -23.18
C ASP A 378 15.15 8.74 -24.50
N GLU A 379 14.93 10.04 -24.69
CA GLU A 379 15.40 10.80 -25.87
C GLU A 379 16.92 10.68 -26.11
N LYS A 380 17.70 10.27 -25.09
CA LYS A 380 19.15 10.09 -25.13
C LYS A 380 19.55 8.63 -25.32
N GLY A 381 18.61 7.73 -25.61
CA GLY A 381 18.85 6.30 -25.81
C GLY A 381 19.16 5.53 -24.53
N ARG A 382 18.92 6.10 -23.34
CA ARG A 382 19.13 5.45 -22.04
C ARG A 382 17.85 4.77 -21.58
N PRO A 383 17.90 3.56 -21.01
CA PRO A 383 16.70 2.88 -20.52
C PRO A 383 15.97 3.71 -19.44
N TYR A 384 14.64 3.76 -19.53
CA TYR A 384 13.82 4.33 -18.47
C TYR A 384 14.03 3.57 -17.17
N ARG A 385 14.25 4.29 -16.06
CA ARG A 385 14.32 3.75 -14.71
C ARG A 385 13.53 4.64 -13.77
N ILE A 386 12.76 4.04 -12.87
CA ILE A 386 12.13 4.79 -11.78
C ILE A 386 13.22 5.10 -10.74
N VAL A 387 13.44 6.38 -10.48
CA VAL A 387 14.41 6.86 -9.47
C VAL A 387 13.76 6.96 -8.10
N THR A 388 12.53 7.48 -8.05
CA THR A 388 11.81 7.65 -6.79
C THR A 388 10.30 7.64 -6.99
N VAL A 389 9.59 7.14 -5.98
CA VAL A 389 8.15 7.37 -5.82
C VAL A 389 7.94 8.74 -5.20
N ARG A 390 6.91 9.45 -5.64
CA ARG A 390 6.57 10.82 -5.25
C ARG A 390 5.23 10.84 -4.53
N ARG A 391 4.97 11.90 -3.76
CA ARG A 391 3.72 12.02 -2.98
C ARG A 391 2.57 12.35 -3.92
N PRO A 392 1.34 11.88 -3.60
CA PRO A 392 0.18 12.29 -4.38
C PRO A 392 -0.01 13.82 -4.37
N GLY A 393 -0.15 14.43 -5.55
CA GLY A 393 -0.21 15.87 -5.72
C GLY A 393 1.12 16.56 -6.05
N ASP A 394 2.26 15.86 -5.92
CA ASP A 394 3.55 16.38 -6.36
C ASP A 394 3.50 16.78 -7.84
N PHE A 395 4.20 17.84 -8.21
CA PHE A 395 4.20 18.43 -9.56
C PHE A 395 2.81 18.87 -10.08
N GLY A 396 1.87 19.12 -9.15
CA GLY A 396 0.50 19.53 -9.46
C GLY A 396 -0.30 18.46 -10.22
N ILE A 397 0.06 17.18 -10.05
CA ILE A 397 -0.59 16.05 -10.73
C ILE A 397 -1.80 15.60 -9.91
N ASP A 398 -2.98 15.69 -10.51
CA ASP A 398 -4.24 15.14 -10.00
C ASP A 398 -4.70 14.00 -10.91
N LEU A 399 -4.82 12.78 -10.36
CA LEU A 399 -5.21 11.58 -11.12
C LEU A 399 -6.54 11.75 -11.85
N ASN A 400 -7.47 12.57 -11.33
CA ASN A 400 -8.75 12.81 -12.00
C ASN A 400 -8.60 13.53 -13.34
N GLN A 401 -7.59 14.38 -13.49
CA GLN A 401 -7.36 15.15 -14.72
C GLN A 401 -6.85 14.29 -15.87
N TYR A 402 -6.24 13.15 -15.55
CA TYR A 402 -5.67 12.23 -16.52
C TYR A 402 -6.58 11.03 -16.80
N TYR A 403 -7.79 11.01 -16.24
CA TYR A 403 -8.70 9.88 -16.36
C TYR A 403 -9.00 9.50 -17.82
N ASP A 404 -9.44 10.46 -18.63
CA ASP A 404 -9.83 10.19 -20.03
C ASP A 404 -8.62 9.74 -20.87
N VAL A 405 -7.44 10.30 -20.59
CA VAL A 405 -6.17 9.93 -21.24
C VAL A 405 -5.79 8.49 -20.91
N ILE A 406 -5.93 8.12 -19.63
CA ILE A 406 -5.65 6.76 -19.18
C ILE A 406 -6.60 5.76 -19.84
N LEU A 407 -7.89 6.09 -19.98
CA LEU A 407 -8.85 5.24 -20.69
C LEU A 407 -8.49 5.03 -22.16
N GLN A 408 -8.03 6.09 -22.85
CA GLN A 408 -7.60 5.97 -24.25
C GLN A 408 -6.44 4.99 -24.41
N VAL A 409 -5.45 5.06 -23.51
CA VAL A 409 -4.29 4.15 -23.50
C VAL A 409 -4.70 2.68 -23.35
N PHE A 410 -5.75 2.39 -22.57
CA PHE A 410 -6.22 1.02 -22.37
C PHE A 410 -7.16 0.51 -23.47
N ASN A 411 -7.73 1.42 -24.27
CA ASN A 411 -8.61 1.07 -25.39
C ASN A 411 -7.85 0.96 -26.73
N SER A 412 -6.60 1.44 -26.80
CA SER A 412 -5.66 1.30 -27.92
C SER A 412 -4.81 0.04 -27.81
#